data_AF-A0A1H1V8W5-F1
#
_entry.id   AF-A0A1H1V8W5-F1
#
_cell.length_a   1.000
_cell.length_b   1.000
_cell.length_c   1.000
_cell.angle_alpha   90.00
_cell.angle_beta   90.00
_cell.angle_gamma   90.00
#
_symmetry.space_group_name_H-M   'P 1'
#
loop_
_entity.id
_entity.type
_entity.pdbx_description
1 polymer ?
#
loop_
_entity_poly.entity_id
_entity_poly.type
_entity_poly.pdbx_seq_one_letter_code
_entity_poly.pdbx_strand_id
1 'polypeptide(L)'
;MKGEPGEIVQPQASIADKYSEMMGVDKNDIQNGRLYAFIDQWMGTPYRFGGLDKDGIDCSGLAFLLEQQVYGIAIPRMTSKQILVIKREYEQDLKEGDLVFFDFDGKKFSHVGVYLQNGYIVHASSSKGVIIVPLHGAIYKYFSRCGSVTDLGTTTVTADSVN
;
A
#
# COMPACT_ATOMS: atom_id res chain seq x y z
N MET A 1 5.49 4.93 -17.75
CA MET A 1 6.88 4.99 -17.25
C MET A 1 7.62 3.76 -17.75
N LYS A 2 8.88 3.87 -18.18
CA LYS A 2 9.74 2.72 -18.56
C LYS A 2 10.46 2.21 -17.31
N GLY A 3 10.69 0.90 -17.19
CA GLY A 3 11.48 0.22 -16.14
C GLY A 3 10.75 -0.98 -15.52
N GLU A 4 11.49 -1.83 -14.79
CA GLU A 4 10.99 -3.11 -14.23
C GLU A 4 10.21 -2.89 -12.92
N PRO A 5 9.12 -3.65 -12.62
CA PRO A 5 8.40 -3.54 -11.35
C PRO A 5 9.33 -3.58 -10.12
N GLY A 6 9.05 -2.77 -9.10
CA GLY A 6 9.89 -2.64 -7.90
C GLY A 6 11.10 -1.71 -8.04
N GLU A 7 11.49 -1.31 -9.25
CA GLU A 7 12.51 -0.28 -9.45
C GLU A 7 12.00 1.11 -9.00
N ILE A 8 12.79 1.83 -8.20
CA ILE A 8 12.48 3.21 -7.82
C ILE A 8 12.79 4.11 -9.02
N VAL A 9 11.73 4.72 -9.58
CA VAL A 9 11.85 5.70 -10.66
C VAL A 9 11.48 7.08 -10.14
N GLN A 10 12.21 8.09 -10.58
CA GLN A 10 11.93 9.48 -10.21
C GLN A 10 10.48 9.87 -10.55
N PRO A 11 9.74 10.49 -9.62
CA PRO A 11 8.40 10.98 -9.91
C PRO A 11 8.42 12.15 -10.89
N GLN A 12 7.28 12.41 -11.53
CA GLN A 12 7.05 13.70 -12.17
C GLN A 12 7.06 14.80 -11.10
N ALA A 13 7.61 15.98 -11.42
CA ALA A 13 7.73 17.08 -10.47
C ALA A 13 6.38 17.47 -9.83
N SER A 14 5.30 17.51 -10.62
CA SER A 14 3.95 17.83 -10.14
C SER A 14 3.40 16.80 -9.14
N ILE A 15 3.73 15.52 -9.33
CA ILE A 15 3.37 14.44 -8.41
C ILE A 15 4.16 14.62 -7.11
N ALA A 16 5.47 14.83 -7.21
CA ALA A 16 6.31 15.05 -6.03
C ALA A 16 5.83 16.25 -5.21
N ASP A 17 5.51 17.38 -5.85
CA ASP A 17 4.99 18.59 -5.19
C ASP A 17 3.65 18.32 -4.47
N LYS A 18 2.71 17.65 -5.15
CA LYS A 18 1.39 17.35 -4.59
C LYS A 18 1.48 16.48 -3.34
N TYR A 19 2.27 15.40 -3.40
CA TYR A 19 2.33 14.43 -2.30
C TYR A 19 3.26 14.86 -1.17
N SER A 20 4.29 15.66 -1.45
CA SER A 20 5.12 16.26 -0.41
C SER A 20 4.33 17.26 0.42
N GLU A 21 3.54 18.12 -0.21
CA GLU A 21 2.65 19.06 0.47
C GLU A 21 1.56 18.33 1.28
N MET A 22 0.91 17.33 0.67
CA MET A 22 -0.15 16.56 1.33
C MET A 22 0.32 15.85 2.60
N MET A 23 1.53 15.29 2.59
CA MET A 23 2.07 14.52 3.72
C MET A 23 3.02 15.33 4.61
N GLY A 24 3.30 16.59 4.25
CA GLY A 24 4.21 17.45 5.00
C GLY A 24 5.65 16.94 5.05
N VAL A 25 6.16 16.43 3.92
CA VAL A 25 7.53 15.88 3.79
C VAL A 25 8.36 16.70 2.81
N ASP A 26 9.68 16.52 2.78
CA ASP A 26 10.50 17.17 1.78
C ASP A 26 10.17 16.59 0.39
N LYS A 27 10.15 17.43 -0.65
CA LYS A 27 9.93 16.98 -2.03
C LYS A 27 10.95 15.91 -2.44
N ASN A 28 12.17 16.00 -1.94
CA ASN A 28 13.24 15.04 -2.20
C ASN A 28 13.02 13.71 -1.48
N ASP A 29 12.08 13.60 -0.55
CA ASP A 29 11.73 12.30 0.05
C ASP A 29 10.75 11.52 -0.83
N ILE A 30 10.03 12.19 -1.73
CA ILE A 30 9.12 11.54 -2.68
C ILE A 30 9.94 10.92 -3.81
N GLN A 31 10.41 9.69 -3.62
CA GLN A 31 11.30 9.01 -4.57
C GLN A 31 10.58 7.94 -5.40
N ASN A 32 9.54 7.30 -4.85
CA ASN A 32 8.85 6.18 -5.50
C ASN A 32 7.80 6.66 -6.52
N GLY A 33 8.27 7.12 -7.68
CA GLY A 33 7.40 7.71 -8.70
C GLY A 33 6.30 6.79 -9.22
N ARG A 34 6.50 5.46 -9.24
CA ARG A 34 5.44 4.51 -9.64
C ARG A 34 4.34 4.44 -8.60
N LEU A 35 4.69 4.37 -7.31
CA LEU A 35 3.72 4.35 -6.23
C LEU A 35 2.84 5.60 -6.28
N TYR A 36 3.44 6.78 -6.32
CA TYR A 36 2.68 8.03 -6.30
C TYR A 36 1.91 8.27 -7.60
N ALA A 37 2.43 7.85 -8.77
CA ALA A 37 1.66 7.90 -10.02
C ALA A 37 0.48 6.92 -10.02
N PHE A 38 0.64 5.72 -9.46
CA PHE A 38 -0.47 4.79 -9.26
C PHE A 38 -1.52 5.43 -8.36
N ILE A 39 -1.13 5.92 -7.19
CA ILE A 39 -2.05 6.54 -6.25
C ILE A 39 -2.79 7.70 -6.92
N ASP A 40 -2.09 8.58 -7.63
CA ASP A 40 -2.69 9.73 -8.32
C ASP A 40 -3.80 9.31 -9.29
N GLN A 41 -3.58 8.24 -10.04
CA GLN A 41 -4.60 7.70 -10.95
C GLN A 41 -5.81 7.12 -10.22
N TRP A 42 -5.64 6.57 -9.01
CA TRP A 42 -6.69 5.91 -8.24
C TRP A 42 -7.38 6.81 -7.22
N MET A 43 -6.80 7.96 -6.88
CA MET A 43 -7.39 8.91 -5.94
C MET A 43 -8.82 9.26 -6.31
N GLY A 44 -9.72 9.19 -5.33
CA GLY A 44 -11.14 9.51 -5.50
C GLY A 44 -11.98 8.42 -6.18
N THR A 45 -11.40 7.31 -6.65
CA THR A 45 -12.20 6.19 -7.18
C THR A 45 -13.19 5.71 -6.10
N PRO A 46 -14.51 5.61 -6.41
CA PRO A 46 -15.52 5.21 -5.45
C PRO A 46 -15.28 3.82 -4.86
N TYR A 47 -15.73 3.61 -3.63
CA TYR A 47 -15.67 2.28 -3.05
C TYR A 47 -16.74 1.37 -3.65
N ARG A 48 -16.34 0.17 -4.05
CA ARG A 48 -17.26 -0.91 -4.46
C ARG A 48 -16.72 -2.25 -3.99
N PHE A 49 -17.49 -2.94 -3.16
CA PHE A 49 -17.12 -4.27 -2.66
C PHE A 49 -16.89 -5.25 -3.83
N GLY A 50 -15.74 -5.93 -3.84
CA GLY A 50 -15.30 -6.82 -4.93
C GLY A 50 -14.78 -6.08 -6.17
N GLY A 51 -14.84 -4.76 -6.20
CA GLY A 51 -14.41 -3.94 -7.34
C GLY A 51 -12.90 -4.00 -7.61
N LEU A 52 -12.51 -3.80 -8.87
CA LEU A 52 -11.11 -3.85 -9.33
C LEU A 52 -10.85 -2.90 -10.50
N ASP A 53 -11.67 -1.86 -10.65
CA ASP A 53 -11.61 -0.91 -11.77
C ASP A 53 -11.91 0.53 -11.30
N LYS A 54 -11.88 1.48 -12.24
CA LYS A 54 -12.09 2.91 -11.97
C LYS A 54 -13.54 3.29 -11.68
N ASP A 55 -14.51 2.42 -11.95
CA ASP A 55 -15.91 2.62 -11.58
C ASP A 55 -16.17 2.21 -10.12
N GLY A 56 -15.30 1.38 -9.57
CA GLY A 56 -15.19 1.20 -8.13
C GLY A 56 -14.25 0.09 -7.71
N ILE A 57 -13.62 0.31 -6.55
CA ILE A 57 -12.61 -0.57 -5.96
C ILE A 57 -12.83 -0.75 -4.46
N ASP A 58 -12.46 -1.91 -3.91
CA ASP A 58 -12.41 -2.08 -2.45
C ASP A 58 -10.98 -2.01 -1.90
N CYS A 59 -10.86 -2.10 -0.58
CA CYS A 59 -9.58 -1.94 0.10
C CYS A 59 -8.54 -2.99 -0.29
N SER A 60 -8.94 -4.27 -0.36
CA SER A 60 -8.04 -5.36 -0.74
C SER A 60 -7.75 -5.39 -2.25
N GLY A 61 -8.68 -4.92 -3.08
CA GLY A 61 -8.48 -4.73 -4.51
C GLY A 61 -7.48 -3.62 -4.80
N LEU A 62 -7.52 -2.51 -4.05
CA LEU A 62 -6.54 -1.43 -4.16
C LEU A 62 -5.14 -1.93 -3.80
N ALA A 63 -4.99 -2.59 -2.65
CA ALA A 63 -3.72 -3.18 -2.24
C ALA A 63 -3.21 -4.22 -3.26
N PHE A 64 -4.11 -5.08 -3.76
CA PHE A 64 -3.79 -6.07 -4.78
C PHE A 64 -3.20 -5.46 -6.06
N LEU A 65 -3.87 -4.43 -6.62
CA LEU A 65 -3.40 -3.79 -7.84
C LEU A 65 -2.13 -2.97 -7.60
N LEU A 66 -1.99 -2.35 -6.43
CA LEU A 66 -0.80 -1.58 -6.09
C LEU A 66 0.42 -2.50 -6.02
N GLU A 67 0.36 -3.58 -5.24
CA GLU A 67 1.46 -4.56 -5.14
C GLU A 67 1.83 -5.12 -6.51
N GLN A 68 0.83 -5.47 -7.32
CA GLN A 68 1.04 -6.05 -8.63
C GLN A 68 1.67 -5.05 -9.63
N GLN A 69 1.19 -3.80 -9.67
CA GLN A 69 1.59 -2.83 -10.70
C GLN A 69 2.81 -2.00 -10.32
N VAL A 70 3.00 -1.74 -9.02
CA VAL A 70 4.11 -0.92 -8.52
C VAL A 70 5.32 -1.80 -8.23
N TYR A 71 5.10 -2.91 -7.52
CA TYR A 71 6.18 -3.77 -7.01
C TYR A 71 6.32 -5.10 -7.76
N GLY A 72 5.36 -5.46 -8.61
CA GLY A 72 5.37 -6.73 -9.33
C GLY A 72 5.03 -7.93 -8.46
N ILE A 73 4.51 -7.70 -7.24
CA ILE A 73 4.24 -8.75 -6.25
C ILE A 73 2.77 -9.16 -6.33
N ALA A 74 2.52 -10.45 -6.51
CA ALA A 74 1.18 -11.01 -6.52
C ALA A 74 0.72 -11.36 -5.10
N ILE A 75 -0.19 -10.57 -4.54
CA ILE A 75 -0.84 -10.89 -3.26
C ILE A 75 -2.24 -11.49 -3.47
N PRO A 76 -2.83 -12.17 -2.48
CA PRO A 76 -4.22 -12.62 -2.56
C PRO A 76 -5.21 -11.46 -2.72
N ARG A 77 -6.33 -11.67 -3.43
CA ARG A 77 -7.38 -10.64 -3.60
C ARG A 77 -8.16 -10.31 -2.32
N MET A 78 -8.21 -11.22 -1.34
CA MET A 78 -9.00 -11.08 -0.12
C MET A 78 -8.14 -10.59 1.05
N THR A 79 -8.61 -9.59 1.81
CA THR A 79 -7.92 -9.05 2.99
C THR A 79 -7.51 -10.13 3.99
N SER A 80 -8.40 -11.10 4.25
CA SER A 80 -8.16 -12.23 5.17
C SER A 80 -7.04 -13.18 4.73
N LYS A 81 -6.65 -13.14 3.45
CA LYS A 81 -5.51 -13.88 2.91
C LYS A 81 -4.26 -13.01 2.76
N GLN A 82 -4.42 -11.70 2.52
CA GLN A 82 -3.30 -10.76 2.45
C GLN A 82 -2.49 -10.70 3.74
N ILE A 83 -3.16 -10.82 4.90
CA ILE A 83 -2.49 -10.88 6.21
C ILE A 83 -1.51 -12.07 6.35
N LEU A 84 -1.71 -13.13 5.57
CA LEU A 84 -0.89 -14.34 5.61
C LEU A 84 0.40 -14.22 4.79
N VAL A 85 0.49 -13.20 3.94
CA VAL A 85 1.64 -12.98 3.03
C VAL A 85 2.47 -11.78 3.46
N ILE A 86 2.26 -11.27 4.68
CA ILE A 86 3.12 -10.23 5.24
C ILE A 86 4.07 -10.81 6.28
N LYS A 87 5.31 -10.32 6.26
CA LYS A 87 6.21 -10.39 7.40
C LYS A 87 5.84 -9.27 8.35
N ARG A 88 5.45 -9.61 9.58
CA ARG A 88 5.06 -8.60 10.58
C ARG A 88 6.23 -7.65 10.84
N GLU A 89 5.94 -6.36 10.79
CA GLU A 89 6.86 -5.28 11.18
C GLU A 89 6.26 -4.46 12.33
N TYR A 90 7.09 -3.61 12.94
CA TYR A 90 6.62 -2.59 13.86
C TYR A 90 6.29 -1.30 13.10
N GLU A 91 5.43 -0.45 13.67
CA GLU A 91 4.98 0.79 13.03
C GLU A 91 6.15 1.70 12.64
N GLN A 92 7.19 1.80 13.49
CA GLN A 92 8.37 2.62 13.21
C GLN A 92 9.27 2.08 12.08
N ASP A 93 9.10 0.80 11.72
CA ASP A 93 9.91 0.13 10.71
C ASP A 93 9.19 0.08 9.35
N LEU A 94 7.99 0.67 9.25
CA LEU A 94 7.19 0.67 8.04
C LEU A 94 7.83 1.43 6.90
N LYS A 95 7.71 0.84 5.72
CA LYS A 95 8.19 1.37 4.45
C LYS A 95 7.05 1.48 3.44
N GLU A 96 7.24 2.35 2.46
CA GLU A 96 6.31 2.50 1.35
C GLU A 96 5.97 1.15 0.71
N GLY A 97 4.69 0.82 0.65
CA GLY A 97 4.19 -0.46 0.14
C GLY A 97 3.81 -1.47 1.24
N ASP A 98 4.22 -1.27 2.49
CA ASP A 98 3.83 -2.17 3.57
C ASP A 98 2.30 -2.14 3.78
N LEU A 99 1.71 -3.29 4.07
CA LEU A 99 0.27 -3.38 4.28
C LEU A 99 -0.07 -3.11 5.75
N VAL A 100 -1.11 -2.32 5.97
CA VAL A 100 -1.62 -1.96 7.29
C VAL A 100 -3.06 -2.43 7.41
N PHE A 101 -3.34 -3.26 8.41
CA PHE A 101 -4.62 -3.94 8.61
C PHE A 101 -5.38 -3.38 9.79
N PHE A 102 -6.71 -3.32 9.62
CA PHE A 102 -7.64 -2.76 10.59
C PHE A 102 -8.84 -3.69 10.88
N ASP A 103 -9.32 -3.60 12.12
CA ASP A 103 -10.42 -4.38 12.67
C ASP A 103 -11.67 -3.49 12.84
N PHE A 104 -12.54 -3.46 11.83
CA PHE A 104 -13.83 -2.78 11.86
C PHE A 104 -14.95 -3.74 12.23
N ASP A 105 -15.99 -3.21 12.89
CA ASP A 105 -17.22 -3.93 13.23
C ASP A 105 -16.98 -5.29 13.94
N GLY A 106 -15.92 -5.37 14.76
CA GLY A 106 -15.53 -6.58 15.49
C GLY A 106 -14.94 -7.69 14.62
N LYS A 107 -14.68 -7.45 13.34
CA LYS A 107 -14.08 -8.41 12.40
C LYS A 107 -12.59 -8.18 12.27
N LYS A 108 -11.80 -9.21 12.60
CA LYS A 108 -10.34 -9.17 12.45
C LYS A 108 -9.92 -9.05 10.99
N PHE A 109 -8.96 -8.17 10.71
CA PHE A 109 -8.37 -7.92 9.39
C PHE A 109 -9.42 -7.67 8.31
N SER A 110 -10.46 -6.92 8.68
CA SER A 110 -11.59 -6.58 7.82
C SER A 110 -11.25 -5.54 6.75
N HIS A 111 -10.21 -4.75 6.98
CA HIS A 111 -9.83 -3.63 6.12
C HIS A 111 -8.31 -3.54 6.01
N VAL A 112 -7.84 -3.00 4.89
CA VAL A 112 -6.41 -2.83 4.60
C VAL A 112 -6.15 -1.46 3.97
N GLY A 113 -5.02 -0.87 4.32
CA GLY A 113 -4.41 0.25 3.63
C GLY A 113 -2.96 -0.08 3.28
N VAL A 114 -2.36 0.75 2.44
CA VAL A 114 -0.95 0.65 2.07
C VAL A 114 -0.22 1.84 2.68
N TYR A 115 0.87 1.56 3.40
CA TYR A 115 1.70 2.58 4.02
C TYR A 115 2.49 3.34 2.95
N LEU A 116 2.58 4.66 3.14
CA LEU A 116 3.37 5.56 2.32
C LEU A 116 4.62 5.94 3.12
N GLN A 117 4.68 7.17 3.59
CA GLN A 117 5.73 7.67 4.46
C GLN A 117 5.14 8.66 5.46
N ASN A 118 5.93 9.04 6.47
CA ASN A 118 5.56 10.03 7.48
C ASN A 118 4.22 9.73 8.18
N GLY A 119 3.93 8.44 8.42
CA GLY A 119 2.70 8.04 9.09
C GLY A 119 1.45 8.15 8.23
N TYR A 120 1.54 8.24 6.91
CA TYR A 120 0.38 8.27 6.02
C TYR A 120 0.11 6.91 5.37
N ILE A 121 -1.18 6.64 5.15
CA ILE A 121 -1.64 5.46 4.41
C ILE A 121 -2.59 5.87 3.29
N VAL A 122 -2.62 5.10 2.22
CA VAL A 122 -3.68 5.14 1.21
C VAL A 122 -4.62 3.95 1.39
N HIS A 123 -5.93 4.19 1.30
CA HIS A 123 -6.94 3.12 1.37
C HIS A 123 -8.22 3.50 0.62
N ALA A 124 -9.03 2.49 0.26
CA ALA A 124 -10.38 2.71 -0.27
C ALA A 124 -11.39 2.84 0.88
N SER A 125 -11.82 4.05 1.20
CA SER A 125 -12.86 4.34 2.19
C SER A 125 -14.26 4.06 1.65
N SER A 126 -15.10 3.36 2.41
CA SER A 126 -16.48 3.04 2.02
C SER A 126 -17.35 4.26 1.69
N SER A 127 -17.05 5.43 2.25
CA SER A 127 -17.82 6.67 2.03
C SER A 127 -17.12 7.71 1.17
N LYS A 128 -15.78 7.70 1.11
CA LYS A 128 -14.98 8.74 0.42
C LYS A 128 -14.19 8.22 -0.79
N GLY A 129 -14.26 6.93 -1.08
CA GLY A 129 -13.44 6.31 -2.11
C GLY A 129 -11.97 6.23 -1.71
N VAL A 130 -11.08 6.14 -2.69
CA VAL A 130 -9.62 6.08 -2.45
C VAL A 130 -9.11 7.42 -1.91
N ILE A 131 -8.57 7.40 -0.70
CA ILE A 131 -8.06 8.58 0.00
C ILE A 131 -6.76 8.28 0.73
N ILE A 132 -5.98 9.33 1.00
CA ILE A 132 -4.83 9.31 1.90
C ILE A 132 -5.23 9.90 3.25
N VAL A 133 -4.84 9.24 4.33
CA VAL A 133 -5.09 9.70 5.70
C VAL A 133 -3.89 9.43 6.61
N PRO A 134 -3.70 10.20 7.69
CA PRO A 134 -2.72 9.86 8.71
C PRO A 134 -3.14 8.57 9.45
N LEU A 135 -2.19 7.65 9.61
CA LEU A 135 -2.35 6.39 10.35
C LEU A 135 -2.79 6.65 11.77
N HIS A 136 -2.12 7.57 12.48
CA HIS A 136 -2.46 8.01 13.84
C HIS A 136 -3.65 9.00 13.89
N GLY A 137 -4.50 9.00 12.86
CA GLY A 137 -5.76 9.75 12.83
C GLY A 137 -6.95 8.94 13.36
N ALA A 138 -8.14 9.25 12.85
CA ALA A 138 -9.40 8.61 13.28
C ALA A 138 -9.45 7.08 13.04
N ILE A 139 -8.68 6.57 12.09
CA ILE A 139 -8.62 5.16 11.75
C ILE A 139 -7.77 4.35 12.74
N TYR A 140 -6.86 5.00 13.48
CA TYR A 140 -5.87 4.34 14.32
C TYR A 140 -6.46 3.42 15.39
N LYS A 141 -7.63 3.80 15.94
CA LYS A 141 -8.32 2.98 16.96
C LYS A 141 -8.73 1.60 16.47
N TYR A 142 -8.70 1.35 15.16
CA TYR A 142 -8.97 0.06 14.55
C TYR A 142 -7.69 -0.66 14.11
N PHE A 143 -6.51 -0.07 14.30
CA PHE A 143 -5.24 -0.67 13.90
C PHE A 143 -5.04 -2.03 14.56
N SER A 144 -4.60 -3.02 13.77
CA SER A 144 -4.44 -4.40 14.22
C SER A 144 -3.04 -4.95 13.95
N ARG A 145 -2.56 -4.83 12.70
CA ARG A 145 -1.24 -5.33 12.30
C ARG A 145 -0.73 -4.59 11.09
N CYS A 146 0.59 -4.52 10.95
CA CYS A 146 1.25 -4.08 9.72
C CYS A 146 2.44 -4.98 9.37
N GLY A 147 2.92 -4.88 8.14
CA GLY A 147 4.11 -5.58 7.72
C GLY A 147 4.37 -5.57 6.22
N SER A 148 5.59 -5.93 5.86
CA SER A 148 6.05 -5.99 4.47
C SER A 148 5.53 -7.22 3.75
N VAL A 149 5.12 -7.04 2.51
CA VAL A 149 4.70 -8.15 1.64
C VAL A 149 5.90 -9.05 1.35
N THR A 150 5.79 -10.33 1.63
CA THR A 150 6.79 -11.32 1.22
C THR A 150 6.42 -11.83 -0.16
N ASP A 151 7.32 -11.69 -1.14
CA ASP A 151 7.14 -12.33 -2.43
C ASP A 151 7.08 -13.86 -2.25
N LEU A 152 5.92 -14.46 -2.52
CA LEU A 152 5.76 -15.91 -2.53
C LEU A 152 6.42 -16.56 -3.76
N GLY A 153 7.01 -15.76 -4.67
CA GLY A 153 7.57 -16.15 -5.96
C GLY A 153 9.10 -16.17 -6.08
N THR A 154 9.86 -15.72 -5.08
CA THR A 154 11.33 -15.86 -5.07
C THR A 154 11.83 -16.38 -3.73
N THR A 155 11.60 -17.66 -3.48
CA THR A 155 12.57 -18.43 -2.67
C THR A 155 13.86 -18.47 -3.50
N THR A 156 14.71 -17.46 -3.37
CA THR A 156 16.14 -17.67 -3.57
C THR A 156 16.54 -18.67 -2.51
N VAL A 157 16.55 -19.94 -2.89
CA VAL A 157 17.45 -20.92 -2.29
C VAL A 157 18.84 -20.31 -2.42
N THR A 158 19.29 -19.63 -1.37
CA THR A 158 20.70 -19.32 -1.19
C THR A 158 21.38 -20.66 -1.04
N ALA A 159 21.85 -21.21 -2.17
CA ALA A 159 23.04 -22.01 -2.16
C ALA A 159 24.16 -21.15 -1.53
N ASP A 160 24.93 -21.82 -0.66
CA ASP A 160 26.17 -21.41 0.03
C ASP A 160 25.96 -21.31 1.55
N SER A 161 26.44 -22.26 2.37
CA SER A 161 27.86 -22.63 2.44
C SER A 161 28.10 -24.03 3.05
N VAL A 162 28.87 -24.83 2.32
CA VAL A 162 29.90 -25.82 2.69
C VAL A 162 30.12 -26.13 4.19
N ASN A 163 29.92 -27.39 4.59
CA ASN A 163 30.99 -28.32 5.02
C ASN A 163 30.48 -29.76 5.01
#